data_AF-A0A3A9ITQ9-F1
#
_entry.id   AF-A0A3A9ITQ9-F1
#
_cell.length_a   1.000
_cell.length_b   1.000
_cell.length_c   1.000
_cell.angle_alpha   90.00
_cell.angle_beta   90.00
_cell.angle_gamma   90.00
#
_symmetry.space_group_name_H-M   'P 1'
#
loop_
_entity.id
_entity.type
_entity.pdbx_description
1 polymer ?
#
loop_
_entity_poly.entity_id
_entity_poly.type
_entity_poly.pdbx_seq_one_letter_code
_entity_poly.pdbx_strand_id
1 'polypeptide(L)'
;MISYADGFIKDFGLVTAPSKEKSKPSEFGNAGDSWSDAGGEVPIDWELLEQPISPKDHLVLISPLLHSNNSPLQASSNGNHGCYLASISEALSNLVLSLAKRMNPSFADDIEQH
;
A
#
# COMPACT_ATOMS: atom_id res chain seq x y z
N MET A 1 -0.97 4.51 -5.49
CA MET A 1 -1.37 3.80 -4.26
C MET A 1 -0.51 2.55 -4.13
N ILE A 2 -0.18 2.15 -2.90
CA ILE A 2 0.56 0.89 -2.62
C ILE A 2 -0.26 0.09 -1.61
N SER A 3 -0.58 -1.17 -1.93
CA SER A 3 -1.32 -2.09 -1.08
C SER A 3 -0.36 -2.85 -0.16
N TYR A 4 -0.67 -2.91 1.14
CA TYR A 4 0.11 -3.68 2.13
C TYR A 4 -0.81 -4.55 3.00
N ALA A 5 -0.57 -5.87 3.00
CA ALA A 5 -1.33 -6.85 3.77
C ALA A 5 -0.47 -8.06 4.13
N ASP A 6 -0.73 -8.68 5.28
CA ASP A 6 -0.02 -9.87 5.77
C ASP A 6 1.51 -9.74 5.88
N GLY A 7 2.02 -8.51 5.98
CA GLY A 7 3.47 -8.27 5.98
C GLY A 7 4.08 -8.00 4.61
N PHE A 8 3.27 -7.94 3.55
CA PHE A 8 3.73 -7.82 2.17
C PHE A 8 3.09 -6.64 1.46
N ILE A 9 3.87 -6.04 0.56
CA ILE A 9 3.36 -5.18 -0.50
C ILE A 9 2.92 -6.07 -1.65
N LYS A 10 1.65 -6.01 -2.02
CA LYS A 10 1.04 -6.95 -2.97
C LYS A 10 0.66 -6.29 -4.29
N ASP A 11 0.27 -5.01 -4.26
CA ASP A 11 -0.34 -4.34 -5.41
C ASP A 11 0.07 -2.88 -5.50
N PHE A 12 0.10 -2.36 -6.73
CA PHE A 12 0.16 -0.93 -7.01
C PHE A 12 -1.14 -0.49 -7.65
N GLY A 13 -1.60 0.70 -7.31
CA GLY A 13 -2.88 1.18 -7.83
C GLY A 13 -2.85 2.63 -8.27
N LEU A 14 -3.52 2.91 -9.38
CA LEU A 14 -3.80 4.26 -9.87
C LEU A 14 -5.16 4.73 -9.31
N VAL A 15 -5.17 5.87 -8.63
CA VAL A 15 -6.42 6.48 -8.18
C VAL A 15 -7.12 7.09 -9.40
N THR A 16 -8.30 6.58 -9.75
CA THR A 16 -9.00 6.96 -10.99
C THR A 16 -10.01 8.08 -10.78
N ALA A 17 -10.42 8.34 -9.54
CA ALA A 17 -11.26 9.48 -9.17
C ALA A 17 -11.08 9.88 -7.69
N PRO A 18 -11.52 11.09 -7.29
CA PRO A 18 -11.55 11.50 -5.89
C PRO A 18 -12.40 10.57 -5.02
N SER A 19 -12.17 10.63 -3.70
CA SER A 19 -13.01 9.90 -2.75
C SER A 19 -14.46 10.36 -2.82
N LYS A 20 -15.39 9.41 -2.75
CA LYS A 20 -16.83 9.66 -2.64
C LYS A 20 -17.34 9.08 -1.32
N GLU A 21 -18.34 9.74 -0.74
CA GLU A 21 -19.01 9.22 0.45
C GLU A 21 -19.67 7.87 0.13
N LYS A 22 -19.43 6.89 1.00
CA LYS A 22 -20.02 5.56 0.89
C LYS A 22 -20.13 4.92 2.25
N SER A 23 -21.22 4.19 2.46
CA SER A 23 -21.37 3.37 3.65
C SER A 23 -20.36 2.23 3.67
N LYS A 24 -20.01 1.78 4.87
CA LYS A 24 -19.15 0.62 5.09
C LYS A 24 -19.69 -0.60 4.31
N PRO A 25 -18.85 -1.31 3.54
CA PRO A 25 -19.28 -2.50 2.82
C PRO A 25 -19.84 -3.56 3.77
N SER A 26 -21.01 -4.11 3.43
CA SER A 26 -21.66 -5.16 4.22
C SER A 26 -20.82 -6.44 4.31
N GLU A 27 -19.99 -6.68 3.29
CA GLU A 27 -19.11 -7.83 3.13
C GLU A 27 -17.99 -7.87 4.18
N PHE A 28 -17.72 -6.75 4.85
CA PHE A 28 -16.72 -6.73 5.94
C PHE A 28 -17.17 -7.54 7.15
N GLY A 29 -18.48 -7.73 7.34
CA GLY A 29 -19.05 -8.44 8.48
C GLY A 29 -18.40 -8.02 9.81
N ASN A 30 -18.09 -9.00 10.65
CA ASN A 30 -17.52 -8.76 11.98
C ASN A 30 -16.13 -8.08 11.95
N ALA A 31 -15.36 -8.22 10.86
CA ALA A 31 -14.04 -7.58 10.74
C ALA A 31 -14.16 -6.05 10.67
N GLY A 32 -15.32 -5.54 10.23
CA GLY A 32 -15.62 -4.11 10.13
C GLY A 32 -16.32 -3.52 11.36
N ASP A 33 -16.61 -4.28 12.42
CA ASP A 33 -17.44 -3.82 13.55
C ASP A 33 -16.86 -2.58 14.26
N SER A 34 -15.54 -2.46 14.29
CA SER A 34 -14.85 -1.32 14.90
C SER A 34 -14.87 -0.05 14.04
N TRP A 35 -15.41 -0.10 12.82
CA TRP A 35 -15.43 1.03 11.88
C TRP A 35 -16.81 1.67 11.80
N SER A 36 -16.83 3.00 11.66
CA SER A 36 -18.04 3.79 11.39
C SER A 36 -18.75 3.29 10.13
N ASP A 37 -20.08 3.37 10.11
CA ASP A 37 -20.86 3.08 8.90
C ASP A 37 -20.68 4.18 7.85
N ALA A 38 -20.55 5.45 8.26
CA ALA A 38 -20.19 6.53 7.35
C ALA A 38 -18.67 6.50 7.07
N GLY A 39 -18.30 6.47 5.78
CA GLY A 39 -16.92 6.45 5.31
C GLY A 39 -16.76 7.00 3.89
N GLY A 40 -15.57 6.79 3.31
CA GLY A 40 -15.24 7.18 1.95
C GLY A 40 -14.73 5.98 1.15
N GLU A 41 -15.09 5.93 -0.13
CA GLU A 41 -14.54 4.99 -1.12
C GLU A 41 -13.66 5.77 -2.09
N VAL A 42 -12.48 5.24 -2.40
CA VAL A 42 -11.61 5.75 -3.45
C VAL A 42 -11.54 4.67 -4.53
N PRO A 43 -11.97 4.95 -5.77
CA PRO A 43 -11.81 4.01 -6.86
C PRO A 43 -10.34 3.96 -7.28
N ILE A 44 -9.80 2.74 -7.32
CA ILE A 44 -8.41 2.47 -7.63
C ILE A 44 -8.38 1.35 -8.65
N ASP A 45 -7.65 1.58 -9.73
CA ASP A 45 -7.31 0.53 -10.68
C ASP A 45 -6.03 -0.15 -10.21
N TRP A 46 -6.08 -1.47 -10.01
CA TRP A 46 -5.05 -2.21 -9.30
C TRP A 46 -4.28 -3.13 -10.24
N GLU A 47 -2.96 -3.05 -10.13
CA GLU A 47 -2.01 -3.96 -10.75
C GLU A 47 -1.36 -4.84 -9.68
N LEU A 48 -1.52 -6.15 -9.81
CA LEU A 48 -1.06 -7.13 -8.84
C LEU A 48 0.41 -7.50 -9.10
N LEU A 49 1.20 -7.65 -8.04
CA LEU A 49 2.54 -8.21 -8.15
C LEU A 49 2.49 -9.73 -8.09
N GLU A 50 3.05 -10.40 -9.11
CA GLU A 50 3.21 -11.86 -9.12
C GLU A 50 4.07 -12.36 -7.94
N GLN A 51 5.12 -11.60 -7.62
CA GLN A 51 5.96 -11.73 -6.43
C GLN A 51 5.73 -10.54 -5.48
N PRO A 52 4.95 -10.77 -4.40
CA PRO A 52 4.81 -9.79 -3.33
C PRO A 52 6.15 -9.45 -2.67
N ILE A 53 6.30 -8.20 -2.26
CA ILE A 53 7.54 -7.70 -1.64
C ILE A 53 7.36 -7.74 -0.13
N SER A 54 8.30 -8.36 0.58
CA SER A 54 8.40 -8.28 2.04
C SER A 54 9.28 -7.07 2.43
N PRO A 55 8.73 -6.00 3.05
CA PRO A 55 9.56 -4.89 3.52
C PRO A 55 10.65 -5.32 4.52
N LYS A 56 10.41 -6.42 5.25
CA LYS A 56 11.37 -7.02 6.19
C LYS A 56 12.63 -7.49 5.50
N ASP A 57 12.50 -8.04 4.30
CA ASP A 57 13.64 -8.58 3.54
C ASP A 57 14.52 -7.45 2.97
N HIS A 58 14.01 -6.21 2.97
CA HIS A 58 14.67 -5.01 2.47
C HIS A 58 14.85 -3.93 3.55
N LEU A 59 14.85 -4.32 4.83
CA LEU A 59 14.84 -3.39 5.96
C LEU A 59 16.02 -2.42 5.95
N VAL A 60 17.21 -2.85 5.52
CA VAL A 60 18.40 -1.98 5.41
C VAL A 60 18.16 -0.80 4.46
N LEU A 61 17.38 -1.00 3.39
CA LEU A 61 17.06 0.02 2.41
C LEU A 61 15.85 0.87 2.84
N ILE A 62 14.86 0.23 3.47
CA ILE A 62 13.57 0.86 3.81
C ILE A 62 13.67 1.69 5.10
N SER A 63 14.31 1.16 6.15
CA SER A 63 14.34 1.77 7.49
C SER A 63 14.83 3.24 7.49
N PRO A 64 15.88 3.61 6.74
CA PRO A 64 16.33 5.00 6.61
C PRO A 64 15.35 5.94 5.87
N LEU A 65 14.22 5.46 5.38
CA LEU A 65 13.22 6.27 4.68
C LEU A 65 11.92 6.43 5.49
N LEU A 66 11.82 5.80 6.68
CA LEU A 66 10.62 5.77 7.54
C LEU A 66 10.57 6.90 8.58
N HIS A 67 11.27 8.01 8.35
CA HIS A 67 11.46 9.08 9.35
C HIS A 67 10.25 10.01 9.57
N SER A 68 9.10 9.73 8.95
CA SER A 68 7.92 10.60 9.06
C SER A 68 7.08 10.29 10.31
N ASN A 69 6.63 11.35 10.99
CA ASN A 69 5.46 11.25 11.87
C ASN A 69 4.30 10.75 10.98
N ASN A 70 3.78 9.56 11.24
CA ASN A 70 2.83 8.79 10.41
C ASN A 70 3.46 7.82 9.39
N SER A 71 4.68 7.33 9.61
CA SER A 71 5.22 6.23 8.80
C SER A 71 4.26 5.02 8.78
N PRO A 72 4.02 4.38 7.62
CA PRO A 72 3.19 3.17 7.53
C PRO A 72 3.81 1.98 8.27
N LEU A 73 5.13 1.96 8.38
CA LEU A 73 5.90 0.88 8.97
C LEU A 73 6.72 1.38 10.16
N GLN A 74 6.91 0.51 11.15
CA GLN A 74 7.88 0.67 12.22
C GLN A 74 9.31 0.56 11.66
N ALA A 75 10.32 0.98 12.42
CA ALA A 75 11.72 0.78 12.05
C ALA A 75 12.09 -0.72 11.86
N SER A 76 11.35 -1.62 12.51
CA SER A 76 11.40 -3.08 12.35
C SER A 76 10.63 -3.60 11.12
N SER A 77 10.09 -2.71 10.29
CA SER A 77 9.24 -2.96 9.11
C SER A 77 7.93 -3.72 9.36
N ASN A 78 7.49 -3.81 10.62
CA ASN A 78 6.11 -4.20 10.95
C ASN A 78 5.15 -3.06 10.59
N GLY A 79 3.95 -3.40 10.12
CA GLY A 79 2.90 -2.42 9.86
C GLY A 79 2.39 -1.76 11.13
N ASN A 80 2.09 -0.46 11.07
CA ASN A 80 1.47 0.26 12.17
C ASN A 80 -0.05 0.03 12.21
N HIS A 81 -0.55 -0.64 13.26
CA HIS A 81 -1.96 -1.03 13.37
C HIS A 81 -2.95 0.13 13.59
N GLY A 82 -2.46 1.34 13.90
CA GLY A 82 -3.30 2.53 14.09
C GLY A 82 -3.51 3.37 12.84
N CYS A 83 -2.97 2.94 11.69
CA CYS A 83 -2.97 3.73 10.47
C CYS A 83 -3.37 2.88 9.26
N TYR A 84 -4.55 3.14 8.70
CA TYR A 84 -5.03 2.46 7.49
C TYR A 84 -4.42 3.06 6.21
N LEU A 85 -4.20 4.38 6.19
CA LEU A 85 -3.61 5.11 5.07
C LEU A 85 -2.55 6.07 5.57
N ALA A 86 -1.34 5.94 5.04
CA ALA A 86 -0.20 6.79 5.37
C ALA A 86 0.36 7.45 4.12
N SER A 87 0.75 8.71 4.22
CA SER A 87 1.60 9.34 3.22
C SER A 87 3.02 8.80 3.34
N ILE A 88 3.63 8.47 2.22
CA ILE A 88 5.04 8.08 2.13
C ILE A 88 5.83 9.16 1.39
N SER A 89 7.15 9.20 1.62
CA SER A 89 8.04 10.07 0.84
C SER A 89 8.19 9.55 -0.59
N GLU A 90 8.52 10.45 -1.50
CA GLU A 90 8.85 10.08 -2.89
C GLU A 90 10.01 9.09 -2.94
N ALA A 91 11.02 9.27 -2.07
CA ALA A 91 12.16 8.35 -1.96
C ALA A 91 11.72 6.92 -1.59
N LEU A 92 10.80 6.76 -0.62
CA LEU A 92 10.27 5.45 -0.26
C LEU A 92 9.43 4.85 -1.39
N SER A 93 8.58 5.66 -2.04
CA SER A 93 7.80 5.23 -3.19
C SER A 93 8.68 4.72 -4.33
N ASN A 94 9.73 5.47 -4.68
CA ASN A 94 10.66 5.11 -5.75
C ASN A 94 11.46 3.85 -5.43
N LEU A 95 11.89 3.68 -4.17
CA LEU A 95 12.55 2.45 -3.72
C LEU A 95 11.63 1.24 -3.91
N VAL A 96 10.40 1.30 -3.43
CA VAL A 96 9.44 0.20 -3.51
C VAL A 96 9.09 -0.11 -4.97
N LEU A 97 8.89 0.90 -5.81
CA LEU A 97 8.68 0.71 -7.25
C LEU A 97 9.88 0.04 -7.92
N SER A 98 11.10 0.42 -7.55
CA SER A 98 12.32 -0.19 -8.09
C SER A 98 12.46 -1.66 -7.69
N LEU A 99 12.07 -2.01 -6.46
CA LEU A 99 12.01 -3.41 -6.01
C LEU A 99 10.94 -4.20 -6.79
N ALA A 100 9.77 -3.60 -6.99
CA ALA A 100 8.68 -4.19 -7.76
C ALA A 100 9.10 -4.53 -9.20
N LYS A 101 9.62 -3.55 -9.95
CA LYS A 101 10.12 -3.78 -11.32
C LYS A 101 11.22 -4.82 -11.40
N ARG A 102 12.09 -4.90 -10.37
CA ARG A 102 13.18 -5.89 -10.32
C ARG A 102 12.66 -7.31 -10.10
N MET A 103 11.71 -7.49 -9.20
CA MET A 103 11.17 -8.79 -8.81
C MET A 103 10.07 -9.27 -9.75
N ASN A 104 9.39 -8.33 -10.40
CA ASN A 104 8.28 -8.54 -11.32
C ASN A 104 8.60 -7.83 -12.65
N PRO A 105 9.34 -8.47 -13.57
CA PRO A 105 9.69 -7.84 -14.84
C PRO A 105 8.46 -7.53 -15.72
N SER A 106 7.44 -8.39 -15.72
CA SER A 106 6.18 -8.17 -16.46
C SER A 106 5.47 -6.89 -16.00
N PHE A 107 5.38 -6.69 -14.68
CA PHE A 107 4.82 -5.49 -14.07
C PHE A 107 5.48 -4.18 -14.52
N ALA A 108 6.77 -4.20 -14.89
CA ALA A 108 7.43 -3.01 -15.42
C ALA A 108 6.82 -2.56 -16.76
N ASP A 109 6.42 -3.51 -17.60
CA ASP A 109 5.80 -3.27 -18.90
C ASP A 109 4.33 -2.83 -18.75
N ASP A 110 3.63 -3.30 -17.72
CA ASP A 110 2.21 -3.01 -17.49
C ASP A 110 1.98 -1.58 -16.97
N ILE A 111 2.85 -1.10 -16.08
CA ILE A 111 2.77 0.28 -15.57
C ILE A 111 3.15 1.32 -16.64
N GLU A 112 3.99 0.98 -17.62
CA GLU A 112 4.39 1.91 -18.68
C GLU A 112 3.31 2.12 -19.75
N GLN A 113 2.23 1.33 -19.73
CA GLN A 113 1.09 1.45 -20.65
C GLN A 113 -0.05 2.32 -20.12
N HIS A 114 0.08 2.88 -18.92
CA HIS A 114 -0.88 3.78 -18.27
C HIS A 114 -0.33 5.21 -18.16
#